data_AF-A0A317ZH76-F1
#
_entry.id   AF-A0A317ZH76-F1
#
_cell.length_a   1.000
_cell.length_b   1.000
_cell.length_c   1.000
_cell.angle_alpha   90.00
_cell.angle_beta   90.00
_cell.angle_gamma   90.00
#
_symmetry.space_group_name_H-M   'P 1'
#
loop_
_entity.id
_entity.type
_entity.pdbx_description
1 polymer ?
#
loop_
_entity_poly.entity_id
_entity_poly.type
_entity_poly.pdbx_seq_one_letter_code
_entity_poly.pdbx_strand_id
1 'polypeptide(L)'
;MLWDIIQQWKIEQMQRNVDAAKKDSRDAVDKSQDYAEKVGQLALATQAVWSFLKEKHHLDEKDLMQRMEELDLMDGQKDGRVAPKVVTCPSCSRKMNSRNMQCMFCGCGNPEFNPFAE
;
A
#
# COMPACT_ATOMS: atom_id res chain seq x y z
N MET A 1 -40.16 34.68 11.15
CA MET A 1 -38.95 35.50 10.95
C MET A 1 -37.73 34.95 11.69
N LEU A 2 -37.62 35.06 13.02
CA LEU A 2 -36.43 34.56 13.75
C LEU A 2 -36.30 33.02 13.71
N TRP A 3 -37.43 32.31 13.82
CA TRP A 3 -37.47 30.85 13.70
C TRP A 3 -37.08 30.37 12.30
N ASP A 4 -37.53 31.05 11.24
CA ASP A 4 -37.18 30.69 9.86
C ASP A 4 -35.68 30.85 9.59
N ILE A 5 -35.05 31.89 10.13
CA ILE A 5 -33.60 32.12 10.02
C ILE A 5 -32.83 30.99 10.71
N ILE A 6 -33.25 30.59 11.92
CA ILE A 6 -32.62 29.50 12.67
C ILE A 6 -32.83 28.14 11.97
N GLN A 7 -34.01 27.90 11.40
CA GLN A 7 -34.31 26.71 10.61
C GLN A 7 -33.47 26.64 9.33
N GLN A 8 -33.37 27.75 8.59
CA GLN A 8 -32.57 27.83 7.36
C GLN A 8 -31.10 27.56 7.65
N TRP A 9 -30.55 28.11 8.74
CA TRP A 9 -29.17 27.82 9.15
C TRP A 9 -28.93 26.34 9.45
N LYS A 10 -29.87 25.69 10.16
CA LYS A 10 -29.78 24.26 10.47
C LYS A 10 -29.88 23.39 9.21
N ILE A 11 -30.75 23.76 8.27
CA ILE A 11 -30.87 23.06 6.97
C ILE A 11 -29.58 23.18 6.17
N GLU A 12 -28.98 24.36 6.14
CA GLU A 12 -27.72 24.61 5.43
C GLU A 12 -26.56 23.79 6.03
N GLN A 13 -26.50 23.66 7.36
CA GLN A 13 -25.53 22.76 8.00
C GLN A 13 -25.75 21.30 7.65
N MET A 14 -27.01 20.84 7.65
CA MET A 14 -27.33 19.46 7.27
C MET A 14 -26.97 19.18 5.81
N GLN A 15 -27.22 20.13 4.90
CA GLN A 15 -26.82 20.03 3.49
C GLN A 15 -25.30 19.93 3.34
N ARG A 16 -24.54 20.79 4.03
CA ARG A 16 -23.07 20.71 4.04
C ARG A 16 -22.54 19.35 4.50
N ASN A 17 -23.12 18.79 5.56
CA ASN A 17 -22.72 17.47 6.06
C ASN A 17 -23.06 16.35 5.08
N VAL A 18 -24.22 16.42 4.41
CA VAL A 18 -24.61 15.45 3.37
C VAL A 18 -23.67 15.55 2.17
N ASP A 19 -23.29 16.75 1.75
CA ASP A 19 -22.38 16.95 0.62
C ASP A 19 -20.96 16.47 0.94
N ALA A 20 -20.48 16.71 2.17
CA ALA A 20 -19.22 16.17 2.65
C ALA A 20 -19.24 14.62 2.68
N ALA A 21 -20.28 14.01 3.25
CA ALA A 21 -20.42 12.56 3.27
C ALA A 21 -20.52 11.94 1.87
N LYS A 22 -21.21 12.60 0.93
CA LYS A 22 -21.27 12.19 -0.48
C LYS A 22 -19.90 12.26 -1.14
N LYS A 23 -19.12 13.30 -0.85
CA LYS A 23 -17.75 13.43 -1.36
C LYS A 23 -16.86 12.31 -0.83
N ASP A 24 -16.86 12.06 0.47
CA ASP A 24 -16.07 10.99 1.09
C ASP A 24 -16.44 9.61 0.51
N SER A 25 -17.74 9.38 0.28
CA SER A 25 -18.20 8.15 -0.36
C SER A 25 -17.71 8.02 -1.80
N ARG A 26 -17.68 9.11 -2.57
CA ARG A 26 -17.15 9.11 -3.95
C ARG A 26 -15.66 8.85 -3.96
N ASP A 27 -14.90 9.55 -3.12
CA ASP A 27 -13.46 9.39 -2.99
C ASP A 27 -13.10 7.94 -2.58
N ALA A 28 -13.91 7.29 -1.75
CA ALA A 28 -13.72 5.88 -1.38
C ALA A 28 -13.95 4.93 -2.58
N VAL A 29 -14.99 5.20 -3.38
CA VAL A 29 -15.29 4.43 -4.59
C VAL A 29 -14.17 4.59 -5.61
N ASP A 30 -13.73 5.82 -5.88
CA ASP A 30 -12.66 6.10 -6.83
C ASP A 30 -11.36 5.40 -6.42
N LYS A 31 -10.97 5.48 -5.13
CA LYS A 31 -9.81 4.75 -4.61
C LYS A 31 -9.93 3.24 -4.77
N SER A 32 -11.12 2.68 -4.53
CA SER A 32 -11.34 1.24 -4.70
C SER A 32 -11.17 0.80 -6.15
N GLN A 33 -11.61 1.63 -7.09
CA GLN A 33 -11.42 1.40 -8.51
C GLN A 33 -9.94 1.49 -8.91
N ASP A 34 -9.21 2.50 -8.42
CA ASP A 34 -7.76 2.63 -8.64
C ASP A 34 -6.99 1.42 -8.10
N TYR A 35 -7.36 0.91 -6.93
CA TYR A 35 -6.74 -0.29 -6.37
C TYR A 35 -7.07 -1.53 -7.20
N ALA A 36 -8.30 -1.69 -7.66
CA ALA A 36 -8.68 -2.79 -8.52
C ALA A 36 -7.88 -2.79 -9.83
N GLU A 37 -7.67 -1.62 -10.43
CA GLU A 37 -6.84 -1.49 -11.63
C GLU A 37 -5.38 -1.87 -11.36
N LYS A 38 -4.79 -1.37 -10.28
CA LYS A 38 -3.41 -1.73 -9.89
C LYS A 38 -3.24 -3.22 -9.62
N VAL A 39 -4.21 -3.86 -8.95
CA VAL A 39 -4.21 -5.30 -8.73
C VAL A 39 -4.29 -6.05 -10.06
N GLY A 40 -5.11 -5.59 -11.01
CA GLY A 40 -5.18 -6.15 -12.36
C GLY A 40 -3.85 -6.04 -13.11
N GLN A 41 -3.20 -4.88 -13.05
CA GLN A 41 -1.88 -4.67 -13.67
C GLN A 41 -0.81 -5.58 -13.04
N LEU A 42 -0.81 -5.72 -11.71
CA LEU A 42 0.09 -6.63 -11.01
C LEU A 42 -0.17 -8.09 -11.40
N ALA A 43 -1.42 -8.52 -11.48
CA ALA A 43 -1.78 -9.87 -11.91
C ALA A 43 -1.30 -10.18 -13.34
N LEU A 44 -1.43 -9.21 -14.26
CA LEU A 44 -0.90 -9.35 -15.61
C LEU A 44 0.64 -9.44 -15.62
N ALA A 45 1.31 -8.61 -14.82
CA ALA A 45 2.77 -8.64 -14.71
C ALA A 45 3.27 -9.97 -14.14
N THR A 46 2.66 -10.47 -13.06
CA THR A 46 3.02 -11.77 -12.46
C THR A 46 2.73 -12.93 -13.41
N GLN A 47 1.63 -12.88 -14.16
CA GLN A 47 1.33 -13.86 -15.20
C GLN A 47 2.37 -13.85 -16.34
N ALA A 48 2.82 -12.66 -16.76
CA ALA A 48 3.87 -12.54 -17.77
C ALA A 48 5.19 -13.13 -17.26
N VAL A 49 5.60 -12.79 -16.03
CA VAL A 49 6.79 -13.35 -15.37
C VAL A 49 6.69 -14.88 -15.29
N TRP A 50 5.53 -15.41 -14.89
CA TRP A 50 5.30 -16.85 -14.82
C TRP A 50 5.41 -17.53 -16.19
N SER A 51 4.85 -16.92 -17.23
CA SER A 51 4.95 -17.44 -18.60
C SER A 51 6.41 -17.57 -19.04
N PHE A 52 7.24 -16.56 -18.77
CA PHE A 52 8.68 -16.61 -19.06
C PHE A 52 9.42 -17.69 -18.26
N LEU A 53 9.06 -17.89 -16.98
CA LEU A 53 9.67 -18.92 -16.14
C LEU A 53 9.29 -20.32 -16.62
N LYS A 54 8.02 -20.54 -16.98
CA LYS A 54 7.52 -21.81 -17.52
C LYS A 54 8.23 -22.17 -18.83
N GLU A 55 8.40 -21.20 -19.74
CA GLU A 55 9.10 -21.42 -21.01
C GLU A 55 10.58 -21.77 -20.83
N LYS A 56 11.29 -21.10 -19.90
CA LYS A 56 12.74 -21.28 -19.72
C LYS A 56 13.11 -22.47 -18.83
N HIS A 57 12.26 -22.84 -17.88
CA HIS A 57 12.58 -23.81 -16.83
C HIS A 57 11.68 -25.06 -16.85
N HIS A 58 10.75 -25.18 -17.81
CA HIS A 58 9.80 -26.30 -17.92
C HIS A 58 9.05 -26.60 -16.62
N LEU A 59 8.74 -25.55 -15.86
CA LEU A 59 8.03 -25.66 -14.58
C LEU A 59 6.56 -26.00 -14.81
N ASP A 60 6.00 -26.86 -13.96
CA ASP A 60 4.57 -27.17 -13.98
C ASP A 60 3.81 -26.27 -12.99
N GLU A 61 2.50 -26.16 -13.17
CA GLU A 61 1.63 -25.36 -12.30
C GLU A 61 1.62 -25.87 -10.85
N LYS A 62 1.90 -27.17 -10.67
CA LYS A 62 2.05 -27.79 -9.35
C LYS A 62 3.25 -27.24 -8.57
N ASP A 63 4.35 -26.96 -9.26
CA ASP A 63 5.56 -26.41 -8.63
C ASP A 63 5.31 -24.98 -8.14
N LEU A 64 4.50 -24.20 -8.89
CA LEU A 64 4.07 -22.87 -8.47
C LEU A 64 3.21 -22.94 -7.21
N MET A 65 2.19 -23.79 -7.21
CA MET A 65 1.27 -23.93 -6.06
C MET A 65 2.01 -24.39 -4.80
N GLN A 66 2.91 -25.37 -4.94
CA GLN A 66 3.75 -25.80 -3.84
C GLN A 66 4.66 -24.67 -3.35
N ARG A 67 5.28 -23.90 -4.26
CA ARG A 67 6.13 -22.79 -3.88
C ARG A 67 5.36 -21.65 -3.20
N MET A 68 4.12 -21.41 -3.62
CA MET A 68 3.23 -20.44 -2.97
C MET A 68 2.86 -20.87 -1.55
N GLU A 69 2.54 -22.15 -1.34
CA GLU A 69 2.26 -22.70 -0.01
C GLU A 69 3.50 -22.66 0.89
N GLU A 70 4.68 -22.99 0.36
CA GLU A 70 5.96 -22.87 1.07
C GLU A 70 6.24 -21.42 1.49
N LEU A 71 6.01 -20.45 0.61
CA LEU A 71 6.20 -19.03 0.92
C LEU A 71 5.20 -18.53 1.97
N ASP A 72 3.93 -18.93 1.88
CA ASP A 72 2.90 -18.62 2.89
C ASP A 72 3.25 -19.19 4.27
N LEU A 73 3.76 -20.42 4.31
CA LEU A 73 4.20 -21.08 5.54
C LEU A 73 5.52 -20.49 6.09
N MET A 74 6.40 -19.99 5.23
CA MET A 74 7.65 -19.34 5.63
C MET A 74 7.43 -17.93 6.18
N ASP A 75 6.35 -17.25 5.79
CA ASP A 75 5.92 -15.97 6.35
C ASP A 75 5.20 -16.17 7.70
N GLY A 76 5.76 -17.04 8.56
CA GLY A 76 5.24 -17.57 9.83
C GLY A 76 4.97 -16.55 10.95
N GLN A 77 4.45 -15.38 10.62
CA GLN A 77 3.74 -14.47 11.48
C GLN A 77 2.45 -14.02 10.78
N LYS A 78 1.31 -14.44 11.35
CA LYS A 78 -0.05 -14.02 10.97
C LYS A 78 -0.31 -12.52 11.29
N ASP A 79 0.58 -11.62 10.88
CA ASP A 79 0.48 -10.16 11.02
C ASP A 79 1.12 -9.38 9.85
N GLY A 80 1.50 -10.03 8.73
CA GLY A 80 1.75 -9.36 7.45
C GLY A 80 2.74 -8.18 7.48
N ARG A 81 3.75 -8.21 8.36
CA ARG A 81 4.71 -7.11 8.54
C ARG A 81 6.12 -7.65 8.81
N VAL A 82 7.00 -7.52 7.83
CA VAL A 82 8.46 -7.58 8.05
C VAL A 82 8.85 -6.47 9.03
N ALA A 83 9.25 -6.82 10.25
CA ALA A 83 9.71 -5.84 11.22
C ALA A 83 10.86 -5.00 10.59
N PRO A 84 10.72 -3.67 10.47
CA PRO A 84 11.73 -2.86 9.79
C PRO A 84 13.06 -2.93 10.55
N LYS A 85 14.13 -3.29 9.84
CA LYS A 85 15.48 -3.26 10.39
C LYS A 85 15.83 -1.80 10.74
N VAL A 86 16.38 -1.61 11.93
CA VAL A 86 16.83 -0.29 12.39
C VAL A 86 18.25 -0.08 11.89
N VAL A 87 18.44 0.91 11.02
CA VAL A 87 19.74 1.26 10.43
C VAL A 87 20.24 2.57 11.04
N THR A 88 21.56 2.75 11.09
CA THR A 88 22.17 3.97 11.65
C THR A 88 22.60 4.88 10.50
N CYS A 89 22.16 6.13 10.50
CA CYS A 89 22.53 7.09 9.46
C CYS A 89 24.04 7.37 9.48
N PRO A 90 24.76 7.27 8.33
CA PRO A 90 26.20 7.52 8.28
C PRO A 90 26.58 9.00 8.49
N SER A 91 25.63 9.93 8.30
CA SER A 91 25.88 11.37 8.39
C SER A 91 25.55 11.97 9.77
N CYS A 92 24.47 11.53 10.42
CA CYS A 92 24.04 12.09 11.71
C CYS A 92 24.02 11.09 12.87
N SER A 93 24.41 9.83 12.61
CA SER A 93 24.47 8.72 13.59
C SER A 93 23.16 8.42 14.32
N ARG A 94 22.02 8.93 13.83
CA ARG A 94 20.69 8.63 14.37
C ARG A 94 20.16 7.33 13.81
N LYS A 95 19.39 6.61 14.64
CA LYS A 95 18.63 5.43 14.24
C LYS A 95 17.50 5.83 13.30
N MET A 96 17.36 5.11 12.20
CA MET A 96 16.33 5.29 11.19
C MET A 96 15.78 3.94 10.71
N ASN A 97 14.60 3.96 10.13
CA ASN A 97 13.98 2.77 9.55
C ASN A 97 14.62 2.45 8.19
N SER A 98 14.98 1.18 7.95
CA SER A 98 15.55 0.73 6.67
C SER A 98 14.66 1.02 5.46
N ARG A 99 13.34 1.15 5.64
CA ARG A 99 12.37 1.48 4.58
C ARG A 99 12.42 2.93 4.11
N ASN A 100 13.03 3.83 4.88
CA ASN A 100 13.10 5.24 4.49
C ASN A 100 14.25 5.46 3.49
N MET A 101 13.94 6.06 2.34
CA MET A 101 14.93 6.41 1.30
C MET A 101 15.99 7.39 1.79
N GLN A 102 15.62 8.26 2.74
CA GLN A 102 16.49 9.29 3.29
C GLN A 102 16.32 9.38 4.81
N CYS A 103 17.36 9.84 5.50
CA CYS A 103 17.28 10.11 6.92
C CYS A 103 16.30 11.26 7.19
N MET A 104 15.31 11.05 8.05
CA MET A 104 14.31 12.07 8.41
C MET A 104 14.91 13.29 9.15
N PHE A 105 16.14 13.17 9.63
CA PHE A 105 16.80 14.22 10.41
C PHE A 105 17.77 15.07 9.59
N CYS A 106 18.58 14.45 8.74
CA CYS A 106 19.60 15.16 7.97
C CYS A 106 19.42 15.08 6.45
N GLY A 107 18.43 14.33 5.94
CA GLY A 107 18.16 14.17 4.51
C GLY A 107 19.19 13.33 3.74
N CYS A 108 20.24 12.81 4.39
CA CYS A 108 21.23 11.96 3.75
C CYS A 108 20.58 10.65 3.25
N GLY A 109 20.98 10.20 2.05
CA GLY A 109 20.48 8.97 1.44
C GLY A 109 20.78 7.75 2.31
N ASN A 110 19.79 6.86 2.43
CA ASN A 110 19.96 5.61 3.15
C ASN A 110 20.76 4.62 2.26
N PRO A 111 21.96 4.20 2.66
CA PRO A 111 22.76 3.26 1.87
C PRO A 111 22.17 1.85 1.83
N GLU A 112 21.30 1.49 2.77
CA GLU A 112 20.60 0.21 2.84
C GLU A 112 19.19 0.26 2.24
N PHE A 113 18.78 1.40 1.68
CA PHE A 113 17.51 1.49 0.98
C PHE A 113 17.62 0.77 -0.37
N ASN A 114 16.99 -0.39 -0.45
CA ASN A 114 16.77 -1.09 -1.71
C ASN A 114 15.25 -1.20 -1.93
N PRO A 115 14.69 -0.54 -2.95
CA PRO A 115 13.26 -0.61 -3.27
C PRO A 115 12.81 -2.01 -3.75
N PHE A 116 13.76 -2.92 -3.97
CA PHE A 116 13.56 -4.30 -4.39
C PHE A 116 14.11 -5.33 -3.39
N ALA A 117 14.56 -4.91 -2.20
CA ALA A 117 14.92 -5.86 -1.15
C ALA A 117 13.67 -6.24 -0.35
N GLU A 118 13.02 -7.30 -0.81
CA GLU A 118 12.30 -8.24 0.05
C GLU A 118 13.23 -9.39 0.44
#